data_AF-A0A453NR37-F1
#
_entry.id   AF-A0A453NR37-F1
#
_cell.length_a   1.000
_cell.length_b   1.000
_cell.length_c   1.000
_cell.angle_alpha   90.00
_cell.angle_beta   90.00
_cell.angle_gamma   90.00
#
_symmetry.space_group_name_H-M   'P 1'
#
loop_
_entity.id
_entity.type
_entity.pdbx_description
1 polymer ?
#
loop_
_entity_poly.entity_id
_entity_poly.type
_entity_poly.pdbx_seq_one_letter_code
_entity_poly.pdbx_strand_id
1 'polypeptide(L)'
;QYALLLSYFQYCGSILDSDVPPSVIRFLLLEEQEGDDDELTLQNVLKEQSELARANFAIIRKEAQAVIDLVTKDAIHGSETGKAISFYVLDSLVSIDHEKYFLNQLQSRGILRSCLTDVSNYLSKDMSFSSEFSQRFCTIDAQFSLLLRITHHYGKHGSQILLSMGALQNLSSCSLSGYQKKGSSRLNSNVVKERAGEIDKKWSLTAPVLRIITSFTSLVDSADFLEVKNKIVREIVDFAKQHQSIFNSILRENISGANAFSLERLNMVVSILSKIWAYEENDECSYVQDLFSMMHSLFSLDFGSLNFIQSPNMIENQKSELVLFGICFGLISYLYFLATKKNMRFQISDGDNNKLGQQQPTLQMVSNLLNSVTLALERVGEEKYLLLNKVRDLNELSRKEVDEIIKVCMKQDCISPNDNIRKRRYIAMIDLCCMAGNRDQLITLLLQVAECAITILLVHFHDEACAEDLSSFSDELLPLLERLEHLKERTKLDVISSCSTDLLAL
;
A
#
# COMPACT_ATOMS: atom_id res chain seq x y z
N GLN A 1 17.12 -19.96 21.53
CA GLN A 1 16.36 -20.92 20.71
C GLN A 1 15.42 -20.20 19.74
N TYR A 2 14.52 -19.34 20.19
CA TYR A 2 13.66 -18.54 19.29
C TYR A 2 14.43 -17.71 18.26
N ALA A 3 15.52 -17.03 18.65
CA ALA A 3 16.35 -16.32 17.68
C ALA A 3 16.93 -17.23 16.58
N LEU A 4 17.36 -18.45 16.93
CA LEU A 4 17.85 -19.42 15.96
C LEU A 4 16.74 -19.91 15.02
N LEU A 5 15.54 -20.11 15.55
CA LEU A 5 14.37 -20.49 14.76
C LEU A 5 13.96 -19.37 13.79
N LEU A 6 14.01 -18.10 14.24
CA LEU A 6 13.79 -16.94 13.37
C LEU A 6 14.84 -16.85 12.26
N SER A 7 16.12 -17.03 12.59
CA SER A 7 17.18 -17.08 11.59
C SER A 7 16.95 -18.22 10.59
N TYR A 8 16.53 -19.40 11.06
CA TYR A 8 16.17 -20.52 10.18
C TYR A 8 15.03 -20.16 9.22
N PHE A 9 13.96 -19.52 9.70
CA PHE A 9 12.88 -19.06 8.81
C PHE A 9 13.34 -18.04 7.78
N GLN A 10 14.24 -17.13 8.15
CA GLN A 10 14.86 -16.21 7.20
C GLN A 10 15.68 -16.95 6.14
N TYR A 11 16.44 -17.98 6.51
CA TYR A 11 17.19 -18.81 5.56
C TYR A 11 16.29 -19.67 4.66
N CYS A 12 15.14 -20.10 5.16
CA CYS A 12 14.15 -20.84 4.39
C CYS A 12 13.27 -19.94 3.51
N GLY A 13 13.38 -18.62 3.67
CA GLY A 13 12.74 -17.64 2.81
C GLY A 13 13.19 -17.81 1.36
N SER A 14 12.34 -17.33 0.45
CA SER A 14 12.61 -17.34 -0.98
C SER A 14 13.93 -16.61 -1.31
N ILE A 15 14.79 -17.23 -2.14
CA ILE A 15 16.01 -16.58 -2.68
C ILE A 15 15.62 -15.37 -3.57
N LEU A 16 14.45 -15.45 -4.19
CA LEU A 16 13.81 -14.34 -4.89
C LEU A 16 13.09 -13.50 -3.82
N ASP A 17 13.49 -12.25 -3.64
CA ASP A 17 12.73 -11.34 -2.80
C ASP A 17 11.24 -11.37 -3.23
N SER A 18 10.31 -11.42 -2.27
CA SER A 18 8.86 -11.38 -2.57
C SER A 18 8.47 -10.11 -3.34
N ASP A 19 9.36 -9.14 -3.35
CA ASP A 19 9.22 -7.85 -4.02
C ASP A 19 9.61 -7.88 -5.50
N VAL A 20 10.13 -8.99 -6.06
CA VAL A 20 10.40 -9.12 -7.50
C VAL A 20 9.16 -9.69 -8.22
N PRO A 21 8.47 -8.91 -9.07
CA PRO A 21 7.25 -9.38 -9.71
C PRO A 21 7.53 -10.52 -10.71
N PRO A 22 6.57 -11.45 -10.89
CA PRO A 22 6.68 -12.54 -11.86
C PRO A 22 6.95 -12.05 -13.29
N SER A 23 6.50 -10.84 -13.65
CA SER A 23 6.74 -10.19 -14.94
C SER A 23 8.24 -9.91 -15.19
N VAL A 24 8.97 -9.50 -14.16
CA VAL A 24 10.42 -9.27 -14.20
C VAL A 24 11.17 -10.58 -14.32
N ILE A 25 10.76 -11.60 -13.56
CA ILE A 25 11.37 -12.94 -13.62
C ILE A 25 11.17 -13.57 -15.00
N ARG A 26 9.96 -13.46 -15.57
CA ARG A 26 9.67 -13.90 -16.95
C ARG A 26 10.59 -13.22 -17.95
N PHE A 27 10.76 -11.90 -17.86
CA PHE A 27 11.60 -11.16 -18.79
C PHE A 27 13.08 -11.60 -18.78
N LEU A 28 13.60 -11.98 -17.61
CA LEU A 28 14.99 -12.44 -17.47
C LEU A 28 15.26 -13.83 -18.05
N LEU A 29 14.23 -14.66 -18.17
CA LEU A 29 14.38 -16.06 -18.56
C LEU A 29 14.13 -16.32 -20.05
N LEU A 30 13.63 -15.32 -20.78
CA LEU A 30 13.25 -15.43 -22.20
C LEU A 30 14.41 -15.70 -23.20
N GLU A 31 15.68 -15.77 -22.77
CA GLU A 31 16.79 -15.95 -23.73
C GLU A 31 17.91 -16.91 -23.29
N GLU A 32 17.78 -17.69 -22.21
CA GLU A 32 18.78 -18.76 -22.02
C GLU A 32 18.62 -19.90 -23.04
N GLN A 33 17.47 -20.09 -23.72
CA GLN A 33 17.32 -21.04 -24.85
C GLN A 33 16.19 -20.61 -25.81
N GLU A 34 16.48 -20.38 -27.10
CA GLU A 34 15.47 -20.17 -28.17
C GLU A 34 14.66 -21.46 -28.50
N GLY A 35 13.94 -22.02 -27.53
CA GLY A 35 13.09 -23.20 -27.75
C GLY A 35 11.80 -23.14 -26.93
N ASP A 36 10.76 -23.83 -27.39
CA ASP A 36 9.42 -23.98 -26.75
C ASP A 36 9.42 -24.46 -25.27
N ASP A 37 10.60 -24.59 -24.62
CA ASP A 37 10.83 -24.94 -23.22
C ASP A 37 10.87 -23.72 -22.25
N ASP A 38 10.73 -22.48 -22.76
CA ASP A 38 10.85 -21.21 -21.99
C ASP A 38 9.86 -21.06 -20.81
N GLU A 39 8.62 -21.53 -20.97
CA GLU A 39 7.63 -21.51 -19.89
C GLU A 39 7.91 -22.62 -18.86
N LEU A 40 8.57 -23.69 -19.31
CA LEU A 40 8.84 -24.89 -18.51
C LEU A 40 9.96 -24.66 -17.49
N THR A 41 11.01 -23.92 -17.80
CA THR A 41 12.16 -23.67 -16.89
C THR A 41 11.84 -22.72 -15.73
N LEU A 42 11.12 -21.61 -15.96
CA LEU A 42 10.63 -20.75 -14.87
C LEU A 42 9.62 -21.49 -14.00
N GLN A 43 8.68 -22.19 -14.64
CA GLN A 43 7.72 -23.00 -13.91
C GLN A 43 8.44 -24.07 -13.08
N ASN A 44 9.54 -24.65 -13.56
CA ASN A 44 10.34 -25.62 -12.83
C ASN A 44 11.06 -24.99 -11.62
N VAL A 45 11.72 -23.83 -11.75
CA VAL A 45 12.39 -23.17 -10.61
C VAL A 45 11.37 -22.74 -9.54
N LEU A 46 10.27 -22.11 -9.95
CA LEU A 46 9.18 -21.73 -9.04
C LEU A 46 8.54 -22.98 -8.40
N LYS A 47 8.41 -24.07 -9.16
CA LYS A 47 7.90 -25.35 -8.67
C LYS A 47 8.84 -25.97 -7.65
N GLU A 48 10.13 -26.11 -7.94
CA GLU A 48 11.15 -26.62 -7.00
C GLU A 48 11.18 -25.80 -5.71
N GLN A 49 11.08 -24.47 -5.83
CA GLN A 49 11.00 -23.59 -4.68
C GLN A 49 9.72 -23.80 -3.87
N SER A 50 8.57 -23.94 -4.54
CA SER A 50 7.29 -24.25 -3.88
C SER A 50 7.30 -25.63 -3.22
N GLU A 51 8.00 -26.60 -3.82
CA GLU A 51 8.18 -27.95 -3.29
C GLU A 51 9.08 -27.94 -2.06
N LEU A 52 10.17 -27.17 -2.08
CA LEU A 52 11.04 -26.97 -0.92
C LEU A 52 10.28 -26.29 0.22
N ALA A 53 9.50 -25.24 -0.07
CA ALA A 53 8.68 -24.56 0.94
C ALA A 53 7.64 -25.53 1.55
N ARG A 54 6.98 -26.35 0.72
CA ARG A 54 6.03 -27.37 1.16
C ARG A 54 6.70 -28.47 1.99
N ALA A 55 7.90 -28.91 1.61
CA ALA A 55 8.67 -29.90 2.37
C ALA A 55 9.11 -29.36 3.74
N ASN A 56 9.62 -28.13 3.78
CA ASN A 56 9.96 -27.44 5.03
C ASN A 56 8.73 -27.32 5.95
N PHE A 57 7.60 -26.86 5.41
CA PHE A 57 6.34 -26.78 6.16
C PHE A 57 5.92 -28.15 6.70
N ALA A 58 5.99 -29.21 5.90
CA ALA A 58 5.62 -30.57 6.33
C ALA A 58 6.52 -31.09 7.46
N ILE A 59 7.82 -30.77 7.45
CA ILE A 59 8.75 -31.12 8.53
C ILE A 59 8.38 -30.37 9.81
N ILE A 60 8.21 -29.05 9.71
CA ILE A 60 7.87 -28.20 10.86
C ILE A 60 6.53 -28.64 11.46
N ARG A 61 5.53 -28.94 10.62
CA ARG A 61 4.20 -29.36 11.03
C ARG A 61 4.20 -30.60 11.92
N LYS A 62 5.13 -31.55 11.73
CA LYS A 62 5.23 -32.77 12.56
C LYS A 62 5.49 -32.46 14.03
N GLU A 63 6.32 -31.46 14.30
CA GLU A 63 6.70 -31.05 15.66
C GLU A 63 5.99 -29.74 16.10
N ALA A 64 5.17 -29.17 15.22
CA ALA A 64 4.59 -27.84 15.40
C ALA A 64 3.73 -27.74 16.65
N GLN A 65 3.05 -28.81 17.06
CA GLN A 65 2.17 -28.78 18.24
C GLN A 65 2.95 -28.39 19.50
N ALA A 66 4.07 -29.06 19.79
CA ALA A 66 4.90 -28.77 20.96
C ALA A 66 5.50 -27.36 20.88
N VAL A 67 5.92 -26.93 19.69
CA VAL A 67 6.44 -25.58 19.45
C VAL A 67 5.37 -24.52 19.69
N ILE A 68 4.17 -24.69 19.14
CA ILE A 68 3.04 -23.77 19.34
C ILE A 68 2.63 -23.74 20.81
N ASP A 69 2.55 -24.89 21.49
CA ASP A 69 2.22 -24.96 22.92
C ASP A 69 3.18 -24.12 23.75
N LEU A 70 4.48 -24.25 23.50
CA LEU A 70 5.51 -23.48 24.20
C LEU A 70 5.44 -21.99 23.85
N VAL A 71 5.44 -21.64 22.56
CA VAL A 71 5.49 -20.25 22.10
C VAL A 71 4.23 -19.49 22.51
N THR A 72 3.05 -20.12 22.45
CA THR A 72 1.80 -19.48 22.89
C THR A 72 1.74 -19.29 24.40
N LYS A 73 2.30 -20.23 25.18
CA LYS A 73 2.45 -20.07 26.63
C LYS A 73 3.36 -18.89 26.96
N ASP A 74 4.50 -18.78 26.28
CA ASP A 74 5.46 -17.69 26.49
C ASP A 74 4.92 -16.34 25.98
N ALA A 75 4.10 -16.33 24.93
CA ALA A 75 3.39 -15.13 24.46
C ALA A 75 2.38 -14.58 25.48
N ILE A 76 1.81 -15.44 26.33
CA ILE A 76 0.83 -15.04 27.36
C ILE A 76 1.54 -14.73 28.69
N HIS A 77 2.45 -15.61 29.12
CA HIS A 77 3.01 -15.60 30.48
C HIS A 77 4.49 -15.19 30.56
N GLY A 78 5.16 -14.98 29.43
CA GLY A 78 6.56 -14.58 29.40
C GLY A 78 6.80 -13.16 29.94
N SER A 79 8.08 -12.81 30.10
CA SER A 79 8.49 -11.41 30.26
C SER A 79 8.13 -10.60 29.01
N GLU A 80 8.07 -9.28 29.06
CA GLU A 80 7.75 -8.46 27.86
C GLU A 80 8.68 -8.76 26.68
N THR A 81 9.99 -8.89 26.92
CA THR A 81 10.94 -9.35 25.89
C THR A 81 10.63 -10.76 25.40
N GLY A 82 10.26 -11.68 26.31
CA GLY A 82 9.85 -13.05 25.99
C GLY A 82 8.57 -13.10 25.14
N LYS A 83 7.58 -12.26 25.43
CA LYS A 83 6.36 -12.13 24.65
C LYS A 83 6.64 -11.58 23.27
N ALA A 84 7.42 -10.50 23.17
CA ALA A 84 7.78 -9.90 21.89
C ALA A 84 8.47 -10.91 20.96
N ILE A 85 9.50 -11.62 21.44
CA ILE A 85 10.17 -12.64 20.61
C ILE A 85 9.25 -13.83 20.28
N SER A 86 8.34 -14.20 21.19
CA SER A 86 7.34 -15.25 20.92
C SER A 86 6.39 -14.82 19.80
N PHE A 87 5.92 -13.58 19.81
CA PHE A 87 5.09 -13.04 18.74
C PHE A 87 5.81 -12.97 17.39
N TYR A 88 7.11 -12.63 17.35
CA TYR A 88 7.89 -12.72 16.10
C TYR A 88 8.02 -14.16 15.58
N VAL A 89 8.15 -15.14 16.48
CA VAL A 89 8.14 -16.56 16.09
C VAL A 89 6.78 -16.95 15.52
N LEU A 90 5.68 -16.52 16.15
CA LEU A 90 4.32 -16.76 15.64
C LEU A 90 4.11 -16.09 14.27
N ASP A 91 4.61 -14.86 14.08
CA ASP A 91 4.59 -14.15 12.79
C ASP A 91 5.28 -14.97 11.69
N SER A 92 6.48 -15.49 11.99
CA SER A 92 7.26 -16.30 11.05
C SER A 92 6.62 -17.67 10.77
N LEU A 93 5.93 -18.27 11.76
CA LEU A 93 5.15 -19.49 11.54
C LEU A 93 3.95 -19.24 10.64
N VAL A 94 3.29 -18.08 10.78
CA VAL A 94 2.19 -17.68 9.89
C VAL A 94 2.68 -17.41 8.47
N SER A 95 3.87 -16.84 8.28
CA SER A 95 4.38 -16.52 6.94
C SER A 95 4.67 -17.74 6.06
N ILE A 96 4.77 -18.93 6.64
CA ILE A 96 4.97 -20.19 5.92
C ILE A 96 3.69 -21.06 5.87
N ASP A 97 2.58 -20.57 6.39
CA ASP A 97 1.38 -21.37 6.66
C ASP A 97 0.41 -21.44 5.47
N HIS A 98 0.80 -22.16 4.42
CA HIS A 98 -0.04 -22.31 3.23
C HIS A 98 -1.34 -23.11 3.48
N GLU A 99 -1.36 -23.95 4.52
CA GLU A 99 -2.49 -24.82 4.85
C GLU A 99 -3.41 -24.25 5.96
N LYS A 100 -3.16 -23.03 6.43
CA LYS A 100 -3.89 -22.36 7.52
C LYS A 100 -3.85 -23.14 8.85
N TYR A 101 -2.87 -24.02 9.03
CA TYR A 101 -2.71 -24.83 10.23
C TYR A 101 -2.42 -23.96 11.46
N PHE A 102 -1.41 -23.09 11.36
CA PHE A 102 -1.02 -22.17 12.43
C PHE A 102 -2.11 -21.14 12.70
N LEU A 103 -2.78 -20.63 11.66
CA LEU A 103 -3.93 -19.73 11.82
C LEU A 103 -5.03 -20.35 12.69
N ASN A 104 -5.43 -21.59 12.38
CA ASN A 104 -6.45 -22.31 13.14
C ASN A 104 -6.02 -22.57 14.60
N GLN A 105 -4.74 -22.85 14.82
CA GLN A 105 -4.18 -23.01 16.17
C GLN A 105 -4.21 -21.70 16.97
N LEU A 106 -3.80 -20.58 16.37
CA LEU A 106 -3.85 -19.27 17.02
C LEU A 106 -5.29 -18.82 17.33
N GLN A 107 -6.22 -19.11 16.43
CA GLN A 107 -7.64 -18.84 16.61
C GLN A 107 -8.23 -19.68 17.75
N SER A 108 -8.04 -21.00 17.74
CA SER A 108 -8.62 -21.91 18.74
C SER A 108 -8.11 -21.65 20.16
N ARG A 109 -6.86 -21.19 20.29
CA ARG A 109 -6.23 -20.82 21.57
C ARG A 109 -6.57 -19.40 22.05
N GLY A 110 -7.33 -18.63 21.25
CA GLY A 110 -7.70 -17.26 21.60
C GLY A 110 -6.56 -16.24 21.57
N ILE A 111 -5.42 -16.57 20.95
CA ILE A 111 -4.23 -15.69 20.91
C ILE A 111 -4.56 -14.38 20.20
N LEU A 112 -5.26 -14.46 19.06
CA LEU A 112 -5.63 -13.28 18.27
C LEU A 112 -6.56 -12.33 19.03
N ARG A 113 -7.53 -12.89 19.78
CA ARG A 113 -8.42 -12.10 20.63
C ARG A 113 -7.66 -11.45 21.79
N SER A 114 -6.69 -12.15 22.37
CA SER A 114 -5.78 -11.57 23.37
C SER A 114 -5.01 -10.38 22.80
N CYS A 115 -4.40 -10.53 21.61
CA CYS A 115 -3.67 -9.44 20.95
C CYS A 115 -4.56 -8.20 20.75
N LEU A 116 -5.77 -8.36 20.23
CA LEU A 116 -6.70 -7.25 20.00
C LEU A 116 -7.06 -6.53 21.31
N THR A 117 -7.28 -7.31 22.37
CA THR A 117 -7.59 -6.79 23.71
C THR A 117 -6.39 -6.04 24.31
N ASP A 118 -5.19 -6.60 24.18
CA ASP A 118 -3.94 -6.00 24.68
C ASP A 118 -3.61 -4.69 23.97
N VAL A 119 -3.77 -4.66 22.64
CA VAL A 119 -3.61 -3.47 21.79
C VAL A 119 -4.61 -2.39 22.18
N SER A 120 -5.89 -2.73 22.29
CA SER A 120 -6.94 -1.79 22.73
C SER A 120 -6.64 -1.23 24.11
N ASN A 121 -6.27 -2.08 25.07
CA ASN A 121 -5.92 -1.67 26.43
C ASN A 121 -4.69 -0.78 26.50
N TYR A 122 -3.70 -1.02 25.63
CA TYR A 122 -2.50 -0.19 25.55
C TYR A 122 -2.81 1.19 24.96
N LEU A 123 -3.66 1.24 23.92
CA LEU A 123 -4.00 2.48 23.24
C LEU A 123 -5.03 3.33 24.00
N SER A 124 -5.96 2.72 24.74
CA SER A 124 -7.01 3.42 25.51
C SER A 124 -6.52 4.08 26.80
N LYS A 125 -5.44 3.55 27.39
CA LYS A 125 -4.90 4.04 28.66
C LYS A 125 -4.04 5.30 28.48
N ASP A 126 -4.41 6.39 29.16
CA ASP A 126 -3.56 7.57 29.39
C ASP A 126 -2.57 7.29 30.53
N MET A 127 -1.65 6.34 30.31
CA MET A 127 -0.73 5.94 31.38
C MET A 127 0.51 6.84 31.40
N SER A 128 0.83 7.29 32.61
CA SER A 128 2.04 8.04 32.93
C SER A 128 3.30 7.21 32.59
N PHE A 129 4.06 7.75 31.65
CA PHE A 129 5.42 7.40 31.20
C PHE A 129 6.28 6.72 32.27
N SER A 130 6.55 5.42 32.10
CA SER A 130 7.46 4.61 32.95
C SER A 130 8.32 3.70 32.07
N SER A 131 9.45 3.22 32.60
CA SER A 131 10.33 2.25 31.90
C SER A 131 9.62 0.97 31.42
N GLU A 132 8.50 0.60 32.06
CA GLU A 132 7.64 -0.53 31.65
C GLU A 132 6.95 -0.26 30.30
N PHE A 133 6.72 1.00 29.94
CA PHE A 133 6.10 1.43 28.69
C PHE A 133 6.95 1.09 27.46
N SER A 134 8.27 1.31 27.53
CA SER A 134 9.14 1.02 26.39
C SER A 134 9.32 -0.48 26.11
N GLN A 135 9.26 -1.34 27.12
CA GLN A 135 9.33 -2.80 26.91
C GLN A 135 8.01 -3.34 26.38
N ARG A 136 6.89 -2.83 26.93
CA ARG A 136 5.56 -3.18 26.46
C ARG A 136 5.30 -2.74 25.03
N PHE A 137 5.87 -1.61 24.60
CA PHE A 137 5.81 -1.16 23.21
C PHE A 137 6.31 -2.23 22.23
N CYS A 138 7.43 -2.89 22.52
CA CYS A 138 7.96 -3.96 21.66
C CYS A 138 7.01 -5.15 21.57
N THR A 139 6.34 -5.51 22.67
CA THR A 139 5.31 -6.55 22.67
C THR A 139 4.12 -6.14 21.80
N ILE A 140 3.63 -4.91 21.93
CA ILE A 140 2.50 -4.39 21.15
C ILE A 140 2.85 -4.29 19.66
N ASP A 141 4.06 -3.85 19.32
CA ASP A 141 4.56 -3.79 17.95
C ASP A 141 4.64 -5.19 17.31
N ALA A 142 5.12 -6.19 18.07
CA ALA A 142 5.14 -7.59 17.61
C ALA A 142 3.72 -8.17 17.46
N GLN A 143 2.78 -7.79 18.32
CA GLN A 143 1.36 -8.16 18.19
C GLN A 143 0.73 -7.54 16.94
N PHE A 144 0.98 -6.25 16.67
CA PHE A 144 0.54 -5.61 15.43
C PHE A 144 1.14 -6.28 14.20
N SER A 145 2.43 -6.64 14.25
CA SER A 145 3.10 -7.37 13.17
C SER A 145 2.38 -8.68 12.85
N LEU A 146 2.06 -9.49 13.88
CA LEU A 146 1.30 -10.72 13.71
C LEU A 146 -0.11 -10.49 13.14
N LEU A 147 -0.84 -9.48 13.64
CA LEU A 147 -2.18 -9.16 13.14
C LEU A 147 -2.13 -8.72 11.67
N LEU A 148 -1.18 -7.86 11.30
CA LEU A 148 -0.96 -7.43 9.93
C LEU A 148 -0.59 -8.61 9.03
N ARG A 149 0.29 -9.49 9.48
CA ARG A 149 0.66 -10.72 8.77
C ARG A 149 -0.54 -11.58 8.46
N ILE A 150 -1.47 -11.75 9.41
CA ILE A 150 -2.70 -12.51 9.19
C ILE A 150 -3.55 -11.87 8.08
N THR A 151 -3.72 -10.55 8.13
CA THR A 151 -4.51 -9.84 7.10
C THR A 151 -3.87 -9.90 5.72
N HIS A 152 -2.54 -9.87 5.65
CA HIS A 152 -1.81 -9.89 4.38
C HIS A 152 -1.68 -11.30 3.81
N HIS A 153 -1.18 -12.25 4.61
CA HIS A 153 -0.88 -13.62 4.15
C HIS A 153 -2.14 -14.40 3.77
N TYR A 154 -3.26 -14.21 4.48
CA TYR A 154 -4.53 -14.89 4.19
C TYR A 154 -5.54 -14.01 3.45
N GLY A 155 -5.16 -12.77 3.09
CA GLY A 155 -6.02 -11.81 2.40
C GLY A 155 -7.39 -11.63 3.06
N LYS A 156 -8.45 -11.66 2.23
CA LYS A 156 -9.85 -11.52 2.67
C LYS A 156 -10.22 -12.47 3.82
N HIS A 157 -9.72 -13.70 3.80
CA HIS A 157 -10.04 -14.68 4.85
C HIS A 157 -9.44 -14.30 6.21
N GLY A 158 -8.20 -13.80 6.24
CA GLY A 158 -7.57 -13.30 7.46
C GLY A 158 -8.31 -12.09 8.03
N SER A 159 -8.69 -11.15 7.15
CA SER A 159 -9.51 -10.00 7.51
C SER A 159 -10.87 -10.41 8.11
N GLN A 160 -11.56 -11.39 7.52
CA GLN A 160 -12.83 -11.91 8.02
C GLN A 160 -12.70 -12.52 9.43
N ILE A 161 -11.64 -13.28 9.68
CA ILE A 161 -11.37 -13.88 10.99
C ILE A 161 -11.19 -12.79 12.05
N LEU A 162 -10.33 -11.78 11.80
CA LEU A 162 -10.11 -10.70 12.76
C LEU A 162 -11.38 -9.89 13.01
N LEU A 163 -12.16 -9.59 11.97
CA LEU A 163 -13.47 -8.93 12.13
C LEU A 163 -14.43 -9.77 12.98
N SER A 164 -14.52 -11.08 12.74
CA SER A 164 -15.38 -11.98 13.53
C SER A 164 -14.98 -12.04 15.02
N MET A 165 -13.74 -11.68 15.34
CA MET A 165 -13.24 -11.58 16.71
C MET A 165 -13.46 -10.20 17.36
N GLY A 166 -14.13 -9.27 16.68
CA GLY A 166 -14.39 -7.93 17.18
C GLY A 166 -13.20 -6.98 17.03
N ALA A 167 -12.35 -7.15 16.01
CA ALA A 167 -11.20 -6.28 15.80
C ALA A 167 -11.58 -4.80 15.67
N LEU A 168 -12.62 -4.46 14.87
CA LEU A 168 -13.09 -3.08 14.73
C LEU A 168 -13.55 -2.50 16.06
N GLN A 169 -14.36 -3.23 16.83
CA GLN A 169 -14.83 -2.79 18.15
C GLN A 169 -13.66 -2.50 19.11
N ASN A 170 -12.65 -3.37 19.13
CA ASN A 170 -11.45 -3.15 19.96
C ASN A 170 -10.65 -1.94 19.48
N LEU A 171 -10.45 -1.77 18.16
CA LEU A 171 -9.70 -0.63 17.62
C LEU A 171 -10.45 0.70 17.80
N SER A 172 -11.77 0.71 17.64
CA SER A 172 -12.65 1.85 17.92
C SER A 172 -12.53 2.35 19.37
N SER A 173 -12.34 1.44 20.33
CA SER A 173 -12.20 1.82 21.74
C SER A 173 -10.88 2.53 22.10
N CYS A 174 -9.95 2.66 21.15
CA CYS A 174 -8.65 3.27 21.37
C CYS A 174 -8.74 4.79 21.45
N SER A 175 -8.05 5.44 22.40
CA SER A 175 -7.93 6.91 22.43
C SER A 175 -6.81 7.38 21.50
N LEU A 176 -7.07 7.28 20.19
CA LEU A 176 -6.21 7.91 19.18
C LEU A 176 -6.56 9.42 19.15
N SER A 177 -5.98 10.20 20.06
CA SER A 177 -6.27 11.63 20.21
C SER A 177 -5.33 12.49 19.37
N GLY A 178 -5.82 13.16 18.31
CA GLY A 178 -5.06 14.02 17.37
C GLY A 178 -3.98 14.91 18.02
N TYR A 179 -2.76 14.94 17.44
CA TYR A 179 -1.69 15.85 17.86
C TYR A 179 -2.07 17.29 17.50
N GLN A 180 -2.68 18.02 18.42
CA GLN A 180 -2.66 19.47 18.34
C GLN A 180 -1.27 19.94 18.76
N LYS A 181 -0.55 20.61 17.84
CA LYS A 181 0.64 21.43 18.13
C LYS A 181 0.24 22.52 19.13
N LYS A 182 0.14 22.21 20.42
CA LYS A 182 0.02 23.22 21.48
C LYS A 182 1.38 23.86 21.65
N GLY A 183 1.41 25.18 21.45
CA GLY A 183 2.60 26.01 21.58
C GLY A 183 3.36 25.74 22.89
N SER A 184 4.65 25.52 22.72
CA SER A 184 5.75 25.61 23.69
C SER A 184 5.38 26.07 25.11
N SER A 185 5.04 25.12 25.98
CA SER A 185 5.15 25.32 27.43
C SER A 185 6.60 25.05 27.85
N ARG A 186 7.30 26.08 28.33
CA ARG A 186 8.66 26.01 28.90
C ARG A 186 8.64 25.18 30.19
N LEU A 187 8.83 23.87 30.08
CA LEU A 187 9.07 22.96 31.21
C LEU A 187 10.31 22.09 30.90
N ASN A 188 11.01 21.68 31.95
CA ASN A 188 12.37 21.12 31.98
C ASN A 188 12.73 20.15 30.82
N SER A 189 13.90 20.41 30.21
CA SER A 189 14.37 19.85 28.93
C SER A 189 14.62 18.34 28.88
N ASN A 190 14.85 17.67 30.01
CA ASN A 190 15.14 16.22 30.01
C ASN A 190 13.85 15.37 30.09
N VAL A 191 12.89 15.76 30.93
CA VAL A 191 11.59 15.08 31.04
C VAL A 191 10.71 15.33 29.81
N VAL A 192 10.83 16.50 29.18
CA VAL A 192 10.10 16.82 27.93
C VAL A 192 10.62 16.01 26.75
N LYS A 193 11.93 15.73 26.67
CA LYS A 193 12.51 14.90 25.59
C LYS A 193 12.08 13.43 25.69
N GLU A 194 12.07 12.87 26.90
CA GLU A 194 11.62 11.50 27.14
C GLU A 194 10.12 11.35 26.87
N ARG A 195 9.30 12.31 27.34
CA ARG A 195 7.86 12.38 27.00
C ARG A 195 7.62 12.53 25.50
N ALA A 196 8.41 13.34 24.80
CA ALA A 196 8.27 13.51 23.35
C ALA A 196 8.57 12.20 22.59
N GLY A 197 9.61 11.46 22.99
CA GLY A 197 9.95 10.17 22.37
C GLY A 197 8.93 9.06 22.63
N GLU A 198 8.28 9.03 23.79
CA GLU A 198 7.24 8.02 24.10
C GLU A 198 5.87 8.36 23.48
N ILE A 199 5.55 9.65 23.37
CA ILE A 199 4.40 10.12 22.58
C ILE A 199 4.60 9.73 21.11
N ASP A 200 5.79 9.95 20.55
CA ASP A 200 6.15 9.56 19.18
C ASP A 200 5.99 8.05 18.92
N LYS A 201 6.33 7.20 19.90
CA LYS A 201 6.07 5.75 19.86
C LYS A 201 4.58 5.38 19.85
N LYS A 202 3.74 6.01 20.69
CA LYS A 202 2.28 5.74 20.65
C LYS A 202 1.68 6.19 19.31
N TRP A 203 2.20 7.27 18.74
CA TRP A 203 1.81 7.76 17.42
C TRP A 203 2.23 6.87 16.27
N SER A 204 3.40 6.23 16.36
CA SER A 204 3.86 5.29 15.33
C SER A 204 2.90 4.10 15.16
N LEU A 205 2.12 3.76 16.19
CA LEU A 205 1.08 2.73 16.14
C LEU A 205 -0.18 3.13 15.36
N THR A 206 -0.35 4.40 15.00
CA THR A 206 -1.46 4.84 14.14
C THR A 206 -1.38 4.18 12.76
N ALA A 207 -0.17 4.04 12.20
CA ALA A 207 0.01 3.44 10.89
C ALA A 207 -0.39 1.94 10.88
N PRO A 208 0.08 1.08 11.80
CA PRO A 208 -0.42 -0.29 11.94
C PRO A 208 -1.94 -0.40 12.09
N VAL A 209 -2.58 0.46 12.89
CA VAL A 209 -4.05 0.48 13.01
C VAL A 209 -4.69 0.75 11.65
N LEU A 210 -4.28 1.83 10.98
CA LEU A 210 -4.79 2.18 9.66
C LEU A 210 -4.55 1.07 8.63
N ARG A 211 -3.41 0.39 8.63
CA ARG A 211 -3.13 -0.76 7.74
C ARG A 211 -4.12 -1.90 7.97
N ILE A 212 -4.43 -2.22 9.23
CA ILE A 212 -5.45 -3.23 9.56
C ILE A 212 -6.83 -2.78 9.05
N ILE A 213 -7.23 -1.53 9.29
CA ILE A 213 -8.52 -1.02 8.81
C ILE A 213 -8.60 -1.05 7.27
N THR A 214 -7.55 -0.63 6.58
CA THR A 214 -7.42 -0.73 5.12
C THR A 214 -7.59 -2.17 4.65
N SER A 215 -7.05 -3.16 5.37
CA SER A 215 -7.25 -4.59 5.03
C SER A 215 -8.72 -5.04 5.12
N PHE A 216 -9.50 -4.46 6.03
CA PHE A 216 -10.93 -4.75 6.17
C PHE A 216 -11.75 -4.16 5.02
N THR A 217 -11.30 -3.07 4.41
CA THR A 217 -11.97 -2.48 3.24
C THR A 217 -11.97 -3.42 2.02
N SER A 218 -11.12 -4.45 1.99
CA SER A 218 -11.13 -5.48 0.94
C SER A 218 -12.38 -6.38 0.97
N LEU A 219 -13.15 -6.32 2.06
CA LEU A 219 -14.39 -7.08 2.27
C LEU A 219 -15.64 -6.28 1.89
N VAL A 220 -15.46 -5.01 1.48
CA VAL A 220 -16.55 -4.20 0.95
C VAL A 220 -16.76 -4.63 -0.50
N ASP A 221 -17.76 -5.48 -0.74
CA ASP A 221 -18.15 -5.88 -2.10
C ASP A 221 -18.74 -4.67 -2.83
N SER A 222 -18.15 -4.31 -3.97
CA SER A 222 -18.52 -3.17 -4.82
C SER A 222 -19.83 -3.39 -5.62
N ALA A 223 -20.58 -4.45 -5.33
CA ALA A 223 -21.81 -4.83 -6.01
C ALA A 223 -23.10 -4.56 -5.21
N ASP A 224 -23.04 -4.48 -3.87
CA ASP A 224 -24.21 -4.28 -3.02
C ASP A 224 -24.32 -2.82 -2.55
N PHE A 225 -24.94 -2.00 -3.40
CA PHE A 225 -25.09 -0.54 -3.25
C PHE A 225 -25.85 -0.07 -1.98
N LEU A 226 -26.56 -0.95 -1.28
CA LEU A 226 -27.36 -0.58 -0.11
C LEU A 226 -26.54 -0.72 1.19
N GLU A 227 -26.16 0.43 1.76
CA GLU A 227 -25.50 0.60 3.07
C GLU A 227 -26.13 -0.26 4.18
N VAL A 228 -27.46 -0.42 4.15
CA VAL A 228 -28.24 -1.19 5.13
C VAL A 228 -27.82 -2.67 5.18
N LYS A 229 -27.30 -3.23 4.08
CA LYS A 229 -26.90 -4.64 4.01
C LYS A 229 -25.42 -4.89 4.34
N ASN A 230 -24.55 -3.89 4.21
CA ASN A 230 -23.13 -4.09 4.45
C ASN A 230 -22.73 -3.70 5.88
N LYS A 231 -22.85 -4.67 6.80
CA LYS A 231 -22.44 -4.52 8.21
C LYS A 231 -20.99 -4.03 8.35
N ILE A 232 -20.10 -4.46 7.45
CA ILE A 232 -18.68 -4.09 7.50
C ILE A 232 -18.49 -2.62 7.16
N VAL A 233 -19.18 -2.10 6.13
CA VAL A 233 -19.15 -0.68 5.78
C VAL A 233 -19.56 0.17 6.98
N ARG A 234 -20.68 -0.17 7.63
CA ARG A 234 -21.17 0.56 8.81
C ARG A 234 -20.15 0.60 9.95
N GLU A 235 -19.56 -0.55 10.29
CA GLU A 235 -18.56 -0.59 11.38
C GLU A 235 -17.29 0.22 11.07
N ILE A 236 -16.85 0.26 9.80
CA ILE A 236 -15.69 1.08 9.40
C ILE A 236 -16.06 2.57 9.36
N VAL A 237 -17.28 2.92 8.93
CA VAL A 237 -17.81 4.28 8.96
C VAL A 237 -17.90 4.80 10.40
N ASP A 238 -18.46 4.00 11.31
CA ASP A 238 -18.53 4.33 12.74
C ASP A 238 -17.13 4.53 13.35
N PHE A 239 -16.17 3.68 12.99
CA PHE A 239 -14.76 3.86 13.36
C PHE A 239 -14.20 5.20 12.84
N ALA A 240 -14.42 5.52 11.57
CA ALA A 240 -13.95 6.77 10.98
C ALA A 240 -14.58 7.99 11.67
N LYS A 241 -15.89 7.97 11.94
CA LYS A 241 -16.59 9.03 12.69
C LYS A 241 -16.01 9.21 14.09
N GLN A 242 -15.75 8.11 14.80
CA GLN A 242 -15.19 8.16 16.15
C GLN A 242 -13.76 8.74 16.19
N HIS A 243 -12.96 8.54 15.14
CA HIS A 243 -11.59 9.03 15.04
C HIS A 243 -11.43 10.26 14.12
N GLN A 244 -12.47 11.08 14.00
CA GLN A 244 -12.51 12.19 13.06
C GLN A 244 -11.34 13.17 13.15
N SER A 245 -10.90 13.48 14.37
CA SER A 245 -9.78 14.41 14.56
C SER A 245 -8.49 13.95 13.87
N ILE A 246 -8.24 12.64 13.80
CA ILE A 246 -7.04 12.08 13.17
C ILE A 246 -7.19 12.01 11.66
N PHE A 247 -8.33 11.54 11.18
CA PHE A 247 -8.60 11.48 9.74
C PHE A 247 -8.51 12.89 9.13
N ASN A 248 -9.15 13.88 9.75
CA ASN A 248 -9.05 15.28 9.33
C ASN A 248 -7.63 15.82 9.43
N SER A 249 -6.90 15.49 10.51
CA SER A 249 -5.51 15.94 10.65
C SER A 249 -4.63 15.38 9.53
N ILE A 250 -4.79 14.10 9.16
CA ILE A 250 -4.00 13.45 8.12
C ILE A 250 -4.38 13.98 6.73
N LEU A 251 -5.68 14.11 6.43
CA LEU A 251 -6.16 14.65 5.15
C LEU A 251 -5.70 16.10 4.90
N ARG A 252 -5.53 16.89 5.96
CA ARG A 252 -5.07 18.28 5.89
C ARG A 252 -3.55 18.43 6.01
N GLU A 253 -2.79 17.34 6.07
CA GLU A 253 -1.32 17.42 6.01
C GLU A 253 -0.91 17.93 4.62
N ASN A 254 0.05 18.88 4.59
CA ASN A 254 0.54 19.42 3.34
C ASN A 254 1.36 18.36 2.59
N ILE A 255 0.98 18.08 1.35
CA ILE A 255 1.64 17.12 0.46
C ILE A 255 3.00 17.66 0.00
N SER A 256 3.14 18.98 -0.17
CA SER A 256 4.41 19.61 -0.57
C SER A 256 5.42 19.52 0.57
N GLY A 257 6.37 18.60 0.48
CA GLY A 257 7.40 18.36 1.51
C GLY A 257 7.03 17.31 2.56
N ALA A 258 5.98 16.52 2.33
CA ALA A 258 5.67 15.36 3.18
C ALA A 258 6.78 14.31 3.10
N ASN A 259 7.11 13.70 4.24
CA ASN A 259 8.02 12.54 4.27
C ASN A 259 7.26 11.26 3.87
N ALA A 260 8.00 10.19 3.56
CA ALA A 260 7.41 8.91 3.14
C ALA A 260 6.38 8.36 4.14
N PHE A 261 6.60 8.55 5.44
CA PHE A 261 5.69 8.11 6.50
C PHE A 261 4.36 8.88 6.49
N SER A 262 4.39 10.20 6.29
CA SER A 262 3.19 11.03 6.15
C SER A 262 2.41 10.67 4.89
N LEU A 263 3.09 10.48 3.77
CA LEU A 263 2.45 10.06 2.52
C LEU A 263 1.78 8.69 2.66
N GLU A 264 2.41 7.74 3.33
CA GLU A 264 1.82 6.42 3.56
C GLU A 264 0.55 6.50 4.42
N ARG A 265 0.57 7.29 5.50
CA ARG A 265 -0.62 7.51 6.34
C ARG A 265 -1.74 8.17 5.57
N LEU A 266 -1.41 9.16 4.74
CA LEU A 266 -2.38 9.83 3.89
C LEU A 266 -3.01 8.85 2.90
N ASN A 267 -2.19 8.03 2.23
CA ASN A 267 -2.66 7.00 1.31
C ASN A 267 -3.63 6.01 1.98
N MET A 268 -3.35 5.58 3.22
CA MET A 268 -4.25 4.71 3.97
C MET A 268 -5.59 5.39 4.27
N VAL A 269 -5.59 6.63 4.77
CA VAL A 269 -6.82 7.36 5.08
C VAL A 269 -7.67 7.57 3.83
N VAL A 270 -7.06 7.98 2.72
CA VAL A 270 -7.74 8.15 1.43
C VAL A 270 -8.28 6.81 0.93
N SER A 271 -7.51 5.72 1.01
CA SER A 271 -7.94 4.38 0.60
C SER A 271 -9.11 3.82 1.41
N ILE A 272 -9.17 4.15 2.71
CA ILE A 272 -10.30 3.78 3.56
C ILE A 272 -11.53 4.58 3.13
N LEU A 273 -11.43 5.91 3.14
CA LEU A 273 -12.57 6.78 2.87
C LEU A 273 -13.13 6.62 1.45
N SER A 274 -12.27 6.43 0.45
CA SER A 274 -12.71 6.25 -0.94
C SER A 274 -13.60 5.04 -1.14
N LYS A 275 -13.44 3.99 -0.32
CA LYS A 275 -14.22 2.76 -0.41
C LYS A 275 -15.51 2.78 0.40
N ILE A 276 -15.53 3.49 1.53
CA ILE A 276 -16.65 3.40 2.48
C ILE A 276 -17.49 4.68 2.58
N TRP A 277 -16.90 5.84 2.31
CA TRP A 277 -17.57 7.11 2.62
C TRP A 277 -18.72 7.42 1.66
N ALA A 278 -18.70 6.89 0.44
CA ALA A 278 -19.79 7.07 -0.51
C ALA A 278 -21.10 6.39 -0.10
N TYR A 279 -21.06 5.52 0.91
CA TYR A 279 -22.26 4.90 1.49
C TYR A 279 -22.91 5.76 2.57
N GLU A 280 -22.16 6.66 3.21
CA GLU A 280 -22.68 7.52 4.28
C GLU A 280 -23.52 8.66 3.69
N GLU A 281 -24.76 8.80 4.16
CA GLU A 281 -25.67 9.86 3.72
C GLU A 281 -25.66 11.10 4.62
N ASN A 282 -25.10 11.02 5.85
CA ASN A 282 -25.04 12.17 6.75
C ASN A 282 -23.73 12.96 6.60
N ASP A 283 -23.87 14.26 6.33
CA ASP A 283 -22.76 15.22 6.17
C ASP A 283 -22.17 15.74 7.51
N GLU A 284 -22.21 14.95 8.59
CA GLU A 284 -21.67 15.39 9.89
C GLU A 284 -20.14 15.56 9.90
N CYS A 285 -19.44 14.84 9.01
CA CYS A 285 -17.99 14.91 8.89
C CYS A 285 -17.56 15.70 7.64
N SER A 286 -16.47 16.46 7.77
CA SER A 286 -15.88 17.26 6.67
C SER A 286 -15.13 16.45 5.60
N TYR A 287 -15.15 15.12 5.66
CA TYR A 287 -14.29 14.27 4.83
C TYR A 287 -14.52 14.47 3.34
N VAL A 288 -15.76 14.64 2.87
CA VAL A 288 -16.05 14.87 1.45
C VAL A 288 -15.33 16.14 0.97
N GLN A 289 -15.41 17.22 1.73
CA GLN A 289 -14.75 18.48 1.40
C GLN A 289 -13.22 18.37 1.50
N ASP A 290 -12.71 17.65 2.52
CA ASP A 290 -11.28 17.43 2.68
C ASP A 290 -10.72 16.57 1.51
N LEU A 291 -11.46 15.56 1.03
CA LEU A 291 -11.11 14.77 -0.16
C LEU A 291 -11.15 15.61 -1.44
N PHE A 292 -12.19 16.42 -1.64
CA PHE A 292 -12.29 17.31 -2.82
C PHE A 292 -11.18 18.35 -2.83
N SER A 293 -10.87 18.98 -1.70
CA SER A 293 -9.73 19.90 -1.57
C SER A 293 -8.41 19.23 -1.94
N MET A 294 -8.26 17.94 -1.64
CA MET A 294 -7.08 17.17 -2.02
C MET A 294 -7.02 16.91 -3.53
N MET A 295 -8.15 16.58 -4.15
CA MET A 295 -8.22 16.41 -5.61
C MET A 295 -7.84 17.68 -6.35
N HIS A 296 -8.35 18.84 -5.88
CA HIS A 296 -7.98 20.17 -6.41
C HIS A 296 -6.47 20.42 -6.35
N SER A 297 -5.82 19.93 -5.29
CA SER A 297 -4.39 20.07 -5.10
C SER A 297 -3.59 19.07 -5.94
N LEU A 298 -4.04 17.82 -6.08
CA LEU A 298 -3.26 16.73 -6.67
C LEU A 298 -3.49 16.53 -8.18
N PHE A 299 -4.71 16.69 -8.67
CA PHE A 299 -5.03 16.41 -10.08
C PHE A 299 -4.47 17.48 -11.02
N SER A 300 -4.13 18.64 -10.47
CA SER A 300 -3.50 19.75 -11.18
C SER A 300 -1.97 19.75 -11.07
N LEU A 301 -1.37 18.76 -10.38
CA LEU A 301 0.09 18.68 -10.28
C LEU A 301 0.70 18.16 -11.58
N ASP A 302 1.73 18.86 -12.04
CA ASP A 302 2.61 18.33 -13.08
C ASP A 302 3.60 17.32 -12.48
N PHE A 303 3.18 16.05 -12.46
CA PHE A 303 4.03 14.95 -12.01
C PHE A 303 5.30 14.76 -12.85
N GLY A 304 5.35 15.28 -14.08
CA GLY A 304 6.55 15.26 -14.93
C GLY A 304 7.64 16.21 -14.44
N SER A 305 7.27 17.31 -13.78
CA SER A 305 8.19 18.30 -13.20
C SER A 305 8.78 17.90 -11.85
N LEU A 306 8.16 16.91 -11.17
CA LEU A 306 8.68 16.33 -9.94
C LEU A 306 9.90 15.49 -10.30
N ASN A 307 11.09 16.06 -10.13
CA ASN A 307 12.39 15.45 -10.44
C ASN A 307 12.67 14.21 -9.56
N PHE A 308 11.95 13.11 -9.76
CA PHE A 308 12.20 11.84 -9.07
C PHE A 308 13.55 11.23 -9.47
N ILE A 309 14.09 11.63 -10.63
CA ILE A 309 15.30 11.07 -11.25
C ILE A 309 16.62 11.72 -10.77
N GLN A 310 16.60 12.99 -10.34
CA GLN A 310 17.84 13.76 -10.10
C GLN A 310 18.27 13.88 -8.63
N SER A 311 17.57 13.24 -7.69
CA SER A 311 17.97 13.26 -6.28
C SER A 311 18.93 12.11 -5.95
N PRO A 312 19.83 12.29 -4.96
CA PRO A 312 20.74 11.23 -4.51
C PRO A 312 20.02 10.00 -3.93
N ASN A 313 18.70 10.05 -3.68
CA ASN A 313 17.88 8.94 -3.15
C ASN A 313 16.80 8.49 -4.16
N MET A 314 17.21 7.92 -5.29
CA MET A 314 16.28 7.46 -6.36
C MET A 314 15.19 6.52 -5.86
N ILE A 315 15.49 5.59 -4.94
CA ILE A 315 14.50 4.60 -4.45
C ILE A 315 13.43 5.26 -3.55
N GLU A 316 13.82 6.17 -2.66
CA GLU A 316 12.86 6.87 -1.79
C GLU A 316 11.92 7.74 -2.64
N ASN A 317 12.44 8.33 -3.71
CA ASN A 317 11.66 9.07 -4.70
C ASN A 317 10.67 8.16 -5.45
N GLN A 318 11.11 7.00 -5.93
CA GLN A 318 10.26 6.02 -6.62
C GLN A 318 9.13 5.50 -5.73
N LYS A 319 9.44 5.21 -4.46
CA LYS A 319 8.42 4.79 -3.49
C LYS A 319 7.42 5.92 -3.21
N SER A 320 7.89 7.15 -3.12
CA SER A 320 7.02 8.32 -2.91
C SER A 320 6.08 8.55 -4.09
N GLU A 321 6.59 8.38 -5.31
CA GLU A 321 5.80 8.45 -6.55
C GLU A 321 4.68 7.38 -6.58
N LEU A 322 5.00 6.13 -6.26
CA LEU A 322 4.01 5.05 -6.16
C LEU A 322 2.91 5.39 -5.14
N VAL A 323 3.28 5.93 -3.99
CA VAL A 323 2.33 6.33 -2.95
C VAL A 323 1.45 7.51 -3.39
N LEU A 324 2.01 8.50 -4.09
CA LEU A 324 1.25 9.64 -4.63
C LEU A 324 0.21 9.19 -5.64
N PHE A 325 0.57 8.34 -6.60
CA PHE A 325 -0.41 7.76 -7.52
C PHE A 325 -1.39 6.83 -6.79
N GLY A 326 -1.00 6.22 -5.67
CA GLY A 326 -1.91 5.47 -4.80
C GLY A 326 -3.00 6.35 -4.19
N ILE A 327 -2.63 7.55 -3.75
CA ILE A 327 -3.58 8.56 -3.29
C ILE A 327 -4.51 8.99 -4.44
N CYS A 328 -3.95 9.30 -5.62
CA CYS A 328 -4.75 9.65 -6.79
C CYS A 328 -5.74 8.54 -7.17
N PHE A 329 -5.30 7.27 -7.11
CA PHE A 329 -6.16 6.12 -7.35
C PHE A 329 -7.33 6.05 -6.36
N GLY A 330 -7.06 6.24 -5.06
CA GLY A 330 -8.12 6.30 -4.06
C GLY A 330 -9.12 7.42 -4.33
N LEU A 331 -8.62 8.62 -4.66
CA LEU A 331 -9.45 9.79 -4.96
C LEU A 331 -10.29 9.60 -6.24
N ILE A 332 -9.70 9.16 -7.34
CA ILE A 332 -10.44 8.95 -8.60
C ILE A 332 -11.44 7.79 -8.47
N SER A 333 -11.12 6.75 -7.70
CA SER A 333 -12.04 5.64 -7.41
C SER A 333 -13.28 6.10 -6.66
N TYR A 334 -13.11 7.07 -5.75
CA TYR A 334 -14.23 7.70 -5.06
C TYR A 334 -15.13 8.48 -6.03
N LEU A 335 -14.54 9.29 -6.93
CA LEU A 335 -15.31 9.99 -7.96
C LEU A 335 -15.98 9.03 -8.94
N TYR A 336 -15.31 7.95 -9.32
CA TYR A 336 -15.85 6.89 -10.16
C TYR A 336 -17.10 6.29 -9.51
N PHE A 337 -17.06 5.98 -8.21
CA PHE A 337 -18.22 5.47 -7.49
C PHE A 337 -19.35 6.50 -7.45
N LEU A 338 -19.04 7.77 -7.17
CA LEU A 338 -20.05 8.84 -7.16
C LEU A 338 -20.72 9.01 -8.53
N ALA A 339 -19.96 9.02 -9.62
CA ALA A 339 -20.49 9.13 -10.97
C ALA A 339 -21.33 7.91 -11.38
N THR A 340 -20.82 6.69 -11.17
CA THR A 340 -21.44 5.47 -11.71
C THR A 340 -22.53 4.88 -10.82
N LYS A 341 -22.43 5.04 -9.51
CA LYS A 341 -23.36 4.42 -8.54
C LYS A 341 -24.33 5.43 -7.93
N LYS A 342 -23.86 6.66 -7.66
CA LYS A 342 -24.70 7.74 -7.12
C LYS A 342 -25.24 8.68 -8.19
N ASN A 343 -24.89 8.47 -9.47
CA ASN A 343 -25.27 9.32 -10.61
C ASN A 343 -24.94 10.81 -10.38
N MET A 344 -23.84 11.08 -9.68
CA MET A 344 -23.37 12.44 -9.45
C MET A 344 -22.84 13.02 -10.75
N ARG A 345 -23.25 14.26 -11.07
CA ARG A 345 -22.81 14.99 -12.27
C ARG A 345 -21.78 16.03 -11.90
N PHE A 346 -20.63 15.98 -12.58
CA PHE A 346 -19.55 16.95 -12.40
C PHE A 346 -19.63 18.06 -13.45
N GLN A 347 -19.26 19.27 -13.07
CA GLN A 347 -19.14 20.41 -13.97
C GLN A 347 -17.89 20.25 -14.87
N ILE A 348 -17.91 20.82 -16.07
CA ILE A 348 -16.78 20.74 -17.01
C ILE A 348 -15.59 21.54 -16.48
N SER A 349 -15.82 22.80 -16.11
CA SER A 349 -14.81 23.72 -15.58
C SER A 349 -15.35 24.50 -14.37
N ASP A 350 -14.44 25.13 -13.62
CA ASP A 350 -14.79 25.92 -12.45
C ASP A 350 -15.56 27.18 -12.87
N GLY A 351 -16.83 27.31 -12.44
CA GLY A 351 -17.62 28.53 -12.66
C GLY A 351 -17.21 29.69 -11.74
N ASP A 352 -17.33 30.92 -12.22
CA ASP A 352 -16.94 32.18 -11.55
C ASP A 352 -17.62 32.44 -10.17
N ASN A 353 -18.62 31.66 -9.78
CA ASN A 353 -19.46 31.92 -8.60
C ASN A 353 -19.21 31.00 -7.38
N ASN A 354 -18.16 30.17 -7.39
CA ASN A 354 -17.98 29.19 -6.33
C ASN A 354 -17.16 29.71 -5.14
N LYS A 355 -17.73 29.56 -3.94
CA LYS A 355 -17.06 29.89 -2.67
C LYS A 355 -15.92 28.88 -2.43
N LEU A 356 -14.71 29.41 -2.26
CA LEU A 356 -13.49 28.68 -1.92
C LEU A 356 -13.76 27.70 -0.75
N GLY A 357 -13.70 26.39 -1.02
CA GLY A 357 -13.84 25.33 0.00
C GLY A 357 -15.13 24.50 -0.01
N GLN A 358 -16.04 24.70 -0.98
CA GLN A 358 -17.21 23.82 -1.21
C GLN A 358 -17.25 23.21 -2.62
N GLN A 359 -16.15 23.33 -3.36
CA GLN A 359 -16.11 23.08 -4.80
C GLN A 359 -15.92 21.60 -5.10
N GLN A 360 -16.89 21.03 -5.81
CA GLN A 360 -16.78 19.68 -6.35
C GLN A 360 -15.66 19.63 -7.41
N PRO A 361 -14.98 18.49 -7.59
CA PRO A 361 -14.03 18.30 -8.69
C PRO A 361 -14.72 18.38 -10.05
N THR A 362 -14.00 18.89 -11.04
CA THR A 362 -14.51 19.09 -12.41
C THR A 362 -14.00 18.02 -13.37
N LEU A 363 -14.67 17.88 -14.53
CA LEU A 363 -14.21 16.99 -15.60
C LEU A 363 -12.86 17.44 -16.17
N GLN A 364 -12.56 18.75 -16.18
CA GLN A 364 -11.24 19.25 -16.54
C GLN A 364 -10.15 18.70 -15.62
N MET A 365 -10.38 18.63 -14.32
CA MET A 365 -9.41 18.05 -13.38
C MET A 365 -9.19 16.55 -13.63
N VAL A 366 -10.25 15.82 -13.98
CA VAL A 366 -10.14 14.41 -14.37
C VAL A 366 -9.33 14.25 -15.65
N SER A 367 -9.53 15.13 -16.63
CA SER A 367 -8.72 15.19 -17.87
C SER A 367 -7.26 15.53 -17.59
N ASN A 368 -6.99 16.51 -16.71
CA ASN A 368 -5.64 16.88 -16.30
C ASN A 368 -4.92 15.70 -15.63
N LEU A 369 -5.59 14.98 -14.72
CA LEU A 369 -5.05 13.77 -14.11
C LEU A 369 -4.77 12.70 -15.17
N LEU A 370 -5.69 12.47 -16.10
CA LEU A 370 -5.51 11.49 -17.17
C LEU A 370 -4.28 11.84 -18.02
N ASN A 371 -4.09 13.11 -18.35
CA ASN A 371 -2.89 13.58 -19.06
C ASN A 371 -1.61 13.31 -18.26
N SER A 372 -1.59 13.63 -16.96
CA SER A 372 -0.45 13.33 -16.09
C SER A 372 -0.17 11.82 -16.01
N VAL A 373 -1.21 10.99 -15.97
CA VAL A 373 -1.11 9.53 -15.96
C VAL A 373 -0.54 9.00 -17.28
N THR A 374 -0.99 9.52 -18.42
CA THR A 374 -0.46 9.17 -19.75
C THR A 374 1.03 9.48 -19.87
N LEU A 375 1.44 10.68 -19.46
CA LEU A 375 2.85 11.08 -19.42
C LEU A 375 3.68 10.20 -18.47
N ALA A 376 3.12 9.85 -17.31
CA ALA A 376 3.78 8.96 -16.37
C ALA A 376 3.93 7.54 -16.93
N LEU A 377 2.90 6.99 -17.60
CA LEU A 377 2.93 5.66 -18.21
C LEU A 377 4.04 5.54 -19.24
N GLU A 378 4.19 6.54 -20.11
CA GLU A 378 5.28 6.58 -21.10
C GLU A 378 6.65 6.52 -20.45
N ARG A 379 6.92 7.46 -19.54
CA ARG A 379 8.21 7.55 -18.85
C ARG A 379 8.50 6.28 -18.06
N VAL A 380 7.54 5.79 -17.27
CA VAL A 380 7.72 4.61 -16.40
C VAL A 380 7.90 3.34 -17.24
N GLY A 381 7.22 3.24 -18.39
CA GLY A 381 7.40 2.17 -19.36
C GLY A 381 8.81 2.16 -19.95
N GLU A 382 9.31 3.31 -20.40
CA GLU A 382 10.69 3.45 -20.90
C GLU A 382 11.73 3.16 -19.81
N GLU A 383 11.54 3.68 -18.60
CA GLU A 383 12.41 3.42 -17.46
C GLU A 383 12.48 1.92 -17.13
N LYS A 384 11.33 1.23 -17.10
CA LYS A 384 11.26 -0.22 -16.88
C LYS A 384 12.04 -0.96 -17.97
N TYR A 385 11.83 -0.61 -19.23
CA TYR A 385 12.55 -1.23 -20.35
C TYR A 385 14.07 -1.05 -20.24
N LEU A 386 14.54 0.15 -19.89
CA LEU A 386 15.96 0.43 -19.68
C LEU A 386 16.55 -0.36 -18.50
N LEU A 387 15.83 -0.45 -17.38
CA LEU A 387 16.26 -1.25 -16.23
C LEU A 387 16.41 -2.72 -16.60
N LEU A 388 15.42 -3.26 -17.30
CA LEU A 388 15.39 -4.63 -17.77
C LEU A 388 16.53 -4.95 -18.74
N ASN A 389 16.86 -4.05 -19.67
CA ASN A 389 18.03 -4.20 -20.54
C ASN A 389 19.34 -4.18 -19.74
N LYS A 390 19.47 -3.31 -18.74
CA LYS A 390 20.66 -3.32 -17.85
C LYS A 390 20.82 -4.63 -17.09
N VAL A 391 19.72 -5.32 -16.74
CA VAL A 391 19.82 -6.65 -16.12
C VAL A 391 20.38 -7.66 -17.10
N ARG A 392 19.99 -7.60 -18.38
CA ARG A 392 20.51 -8.48 -19.44
C ARG A 392 22.02 -8.29 -19.63
N ASP A 393 22.46 -7.04 -19.72
CA ASP A 393 23.85 -6.70 -20.02
C ASP A 393 24.77 -6.82 -18.78
N LEU A 394 24.23 -7.17 -17.61
CA LEU A 394 24.95 -7.14 -16.33
C LEU A 394 26.20 -8.02 -16.30
N ASN A 395 26.18 -9.12 -17.06
CA ASN A 395 27.32 -10.03 -17.19
C ASN A 395 28.45 -9.47 -18.06
N GLU A 396 28.16 -8.46 -18.88
CA GLU A 396 29.10 -7.75 -19.74
C GLU A 396 29.72 -6.54 -19.03
N LEU A 397 29.04 -6.02 -17.99
CA LEU A 397 29.51 -4.86 -17.23
C LEU A 397 30.81 -5.14 -16.45
N SER A 398 31.67 -4.12 -16.44
CA SER A 398 32.86 -4.09 -15.61
C SER A 398 32.52 -3.96 -14.13
N ARG A 399 33.48 -4.30 -13.26
CA ARG A 399 33.30 -4.14 -11.81
C ARG A 399 32.93 -2.71 -11.41
N LYS A 400 33.51 -1.70 -12.07
CA LYS A 400 33.23 -0.29 -11.76
C LYS A 400 31.78 0.07 -12.07
N GLU A 401 31.27 -0.38 -13.20
CA GLU A 401 29.88 -0.12 -13.61
C GLU A 401 28.88 -0.82 -12.69
N VAL A 402 29.16 -2.06 -12.32
CA VAL A 402 28.36 -2.80 -11.32
C VAL A 402 28.38 -2.09 -9.97
N ASP A 403 29.53 -1.56 -9.55
CA ASP A 403 29.68 -0.83 -8.28
C ASP A 403 28.90 0.50 -8.29
N GLU A 404 28.82 1.19 -9.44
CA GLU A 404 27.98 2.39 -9.58
C GLU A 404 26.49 2.05 -9.54
N ILE A 405 26.06 0.94 -10.16
CA ILE A 405 24.66 0.47 -10.06
C ILE A 405 24.31 0.21 -8.59
N ILE A 406 25.15 -0.56 -7.89
CA ILE A 406 24.97 -0.88 -6.48
C ILE A 406 24.91 0.40 -5.63
N LYS A 407 25.78 1.37 -5.89
CA LYS A 407 25.82 2.65 -5.15
C LYS A 407 24.55 3.48 -5.34
N VAL A 408 23.93 3.40 -6.51
CA VAL A 408 22.65 4.05 -6.80
C VAL A 408 21.48 3.31 -6.13
N CYS A 409 21.59 1.98 -5.98
CA CYS A 409 20.52 1.13 -5.45
C CYS A 409 20.56 0.91 -3.92
N MET A 410 21.70 1.08 -3.25
CA MET A 410 21.85 0.74 -1.82
C MET A 410 22.39 1.88 -0.94
N LYS A 411 21.94 1.91 0.33
CA LYS A 411 22.74 2.46 1.44
C LYS A 411 23.88 1.48 1.70
N GLN A 412 25.13 1.95 1.65
CA GLN A 412 26.40 1.20 1.51
C GLN A 412 26.72 0.11 2.57
N ASP A 413 25.80 -0.24 3.46
CA ASP A 413 26.08 -0.96 4.70
C ASP A 413 26.14 -2.50 4.56
N CYS A 414 25.73 -3.07 3.42
CA CYS A 414 25.62 -4.53 3.25
C CYS A 414 26.71 -5.18 2.38
N ILE A 415 27.65 -4.40 1.83
CA ILE A 415 28.54 -4.87 0.74
C ILE A 415 30.00 -4.75 1.15
N SER A 416 30.70 -5.88 1.20
CA SER A 416 32.12 -5.89 1.53
C SER A 416 32.95 -5.46 0.31
N PRO A 417 33.98 -4.59 0.47
CA PRO A 417 34.94 -4.32 -0.62
C PRO A 417 35.61 -5.61 -1.14
N ASN A 418 35.65 -6.67 -0.32
CA ASN A 418 36.23 -7.97 -0.65
C ASN A 418 35.29 -8.89 -1.44
N ASP A 419 34.02 -8.52 -1.63
CA ASP A 419 33.08 -9.34 -2.41
C ASP A 419 33.55 -9.50 -3.86
N ASN A 420 33.51 -10.73 -4.36
CA ASN A 420 33.89 -11.06 -5.73
C ASN A 420 32.87 -10.51 -6.74
N ILE A 421 33.27 -10.42 -8.02
CA ILE A 421 32.43 -9.86 -9.08
C ILE A 421 31.13 -10.64 -9.28
N ARG A 422 31.12 -11.96 -9.07
CA ARG A 422 29.91 -12.78 -9.20
C ARG A 422 28.86 -12.40 -8.17
N LYS A 423 29.26 -12.27 -6.90
CA LYS A 423 28.38 -11.84 -5.80
C LYS A 423 27.87 -10.41 -6.02
N ARG A 424 28.73 -9.50 -6.48
CA ARG A 424 28.34 -8.12 -6.80
C ARG A 424 27.32 -8.05 -7.93
N ARG A 425 27.54 -8.80 -9.02
CA ARG A 425 26.56 -8.92 -10.11
C ARG A 425 25.24 -9.48 -9.60
N TYR A 426 25.26 -10.52 -8.77
CA TYR A 426 24.02 -11.06 -8.21
C TYR A 426 23.24 -10.02 -7.37
N ILE A 427 23.93 -9.23 -6.54
CA ILE A 427 23.30 -8.14 -5.77
C ILE A 427 22.70 -7.08 -6.72
N ALA A 428 23.49 -6.61 -7.69
CA ALA A 428 23.03 -5.63 -8.67
C ALA A 428 21.83 -6.15 -9.50
N MET A 429 21.81 -7.45 -9.82
CA MET A 429 20.70 -8.10 -10.51
C MET A 429 19.42 -8.01 -9.69
N ILE A 430 19.46 -8.42 -8.41
CA ILE A 430 18.30 -8.32 -7.50
C ILE A 430 17.82 -6.88 -7.42
N ASP A 431 18.73 -5.93 -7.20
CA ASP A 431 18.36 -4.53 -7.02
C ASP A 431 17.66 -3.96 -8.26
N LEU A 432 18.22 -4.19 -9.45
CA LEU A 432 17.60 -3.78 -10.71
C LEU A 432 16.25 -4.46 -10.93
N CYS A 433 16.11 -5.73 -10.53
CA CYS A 433 14.84 -6.44 -10.60
C CYS A 433 13.79 -5.84 -9.67
N CYS A 434 14.16 -5.50 -8.43
CA CYS A 434 13.26 -4.81 -7.50
C CYS A 434 12.86 -3.43 -8.02
N MET A 435 13.78 -2.69 -8.64
CA MET A 435 13.46 -1.41 -9.28
C MET A 435 12.50 -1.57 -10.47
N ALA A 436 12.77 -2.54 -11.35
CA ALA A 436 11.87 -2.86 -12.46
C ALA A 436 10.50 -3.32 -11.94
N GLY A 437 10.47 -4.02 -10.82
CA GLY A 437 9.27 -4.45 -10.13
C GLY A 437 8.43 -3.30 -9.58
N ASN A 438 9.06 -2.32 -8.93
CA ASN A 438 8.39 -1.10 -8.48
C ASN A 438 7.78 -0.32 -9.66
N ARG A 439 8.47 -0.30 -10.82
CA ARG A 439 7.95 0.30 -12.04
C ARG A 439 6.75 -0.47 -12.61
N ASP A 440 6.77 -1.80 -12.55
CA ASP A 440 5.64 -2.65 -12.93
C ASP A 440 4.39 -2.41 -12.06
N GLN A 441 4.58 -2.29 -10.74
CA GLN A 441 3.51 -1.92 -9.81
C GLN A 441 2.93 -0.54 -10.12
N LEU A 442 3.80 0.44 -10.42
CA LEU A 442 3.36 1.79 -10.80
C LEU A 442 2.58 1.78 -12.12
N ILE A 443 3.02 1.03 -13.14
CA ILE A 443 2.27 0.88 -14.40
C ILE A 443 0.88 0.33 -14.13
N THR A 444 0.78 -0.75 -13.34
CA THR A 444 -0.51 -1.35 -12.97
C THR A 444 -1.44 -0.35 -12.32
N LEU A 445 -0.92 0.44 -11.37
CA LEU A 445 -1.68 1.46 -10.67
C LEU A 445 -2.13 2.60 -11.61
N LEU A 446 -1.23 3.09 -12.45
CA LEU A 446 -1.52 4.14 -13.44
C LEU A 446 -2.62 3.71 -14.42
N LEU A 447 -2.60 2.45 -14.86
CA LEU A 447 -3.66 1.89 -15.70
C LEU A 447 -5.03 1.91 -15.01
N GLN A 448 -5.07 1.54 -13.73
CA GLN A 448 -6.31 1.59 -12.94
C GLN A 448 -6.83 3.01 -12.75
N VAL A 449 -5.93 4.00 -12.57
CA VAL A 449 -6.30 5.42 -12.53
C VAL A 449 -6.88 5.87 -13.87
N ALA A 450 -6.23 5.51 -14.98
CA ALA A 450 -6.68 5.84 -16.33
C ALA A 450 -8.07 5.24 -16.61
N GLU A 451 -8.30 3.97 -16.27
CA GLU A 451 -9.58 3.30 -16.43
C GLU A 451 -10.71 4.02 -15.67
N CYS A 452 -10.47 4.41 -14.42
CA CYS A 452 -11.43 5.17 -13.62
C CYS A 452 -11.74 6.52 -14.28
N ALA A 453 -10.70 7.27 -14.70
CA ALA A 453 -10.86 8.57 -15.32
C ALA A 453 -11.64 8.49 -16.64
N ILE A 454 -11.26 7.59 -17.54
CA ILE A 454 -11.95 7.35 -18.82
C ILE A 454 -13.40 6.98 -18.59
N THR A 455 -13.70 6.10 -17.62
CA THR A 455 -15.09 5.71 -17.35
C THR A 455 -15.93 6.86 -16.79
N ILE A 456 -15.34 7.71 -15.92
CA ILE A 456 -16.02 8.93 -15.44
C ILE A 456 -16.37 9.82 -16.63
N LEU A 457 -15.40 10.10 -17.51
CA LEU A 457 -15.60 10.93 -18.69
C LEU A 457 -16.71 10.32 -19.59
N LEU A 458 -16.61 9.03 -19.89
CA LEU A 458 -17.57 8.28 -20.71
C LEU A 458 -19.01 8.40 -20.20
N VAL A 459 -19.23 8.25 -18.88
CA VAL A 459 -20.56 8.37 -18.26
C VAL A 459 -21.15 9.79 -18.40
N HIS A 460 -20.30 10.81 -18.54
CA HIS A 460 -20.75 12.19 -18.75
C HIS A 460 -20.96 12.51 -20.24
N PHE A 461 -20.16 11.96 -21.15
CA PHE A 461 -20.36 12.09 -22.60
C PHE A 461 -21.63 11.38 -23.11
N HIS A 462 -22.04 10.28 -22.47
CA HIS A 462 -23.31 9.61 -22.78
C HIS A 462 -24.55 10.35 -22.28
N ASP A 463 -24.42 11.41 -21.48
CA ASP A 463 -25.56 12.19 -20.99
C ASP A 463 -25.94 13.29 -21.98
N GLU A 464 -27.11 13.15 -22.60
CA GLU A 464 -27.67 14.15 -23.53
C GLU A 464 -27.79 15.55 -22.92
N ALA A 465 -27.89 15.65 -21.59
CA ALA A 465 -28.00 16.93 -20.89
C ALA A 465 -26.70 17.77 -20.88
N CYS A 466 -25.55 17.19 -21.21
CA CYS A 466 -24.25 17.88 -21.22
C CYS A 466 -23.73 18.19 -22.65
N ALA A 467 -24.48 17.85 -23.70
CA ALA A 467 -23.98 17.80 -25.07
C ALA A 467 -23.51 19.15 -25.67
N GLU A 468 -24.12 20.28 -25.30
CA GLU A 468 -23.76 21.59 -25.89
C GLU A 468 -22.43 22.17 -25.32
N ASP A 469 -22.14 21.94 -24.04
CA ASP A 469 -20.93 22.46 -23.37
C ASP A 469 -19.69 21.55 -23.52
N LEU A 470 -19.85 20.32 -24.01
CA LEU A 470 -18.76 19.34 -24.15
C LEU A 470 -17.91 19.51 -25.42
N SER A 471 -18.37 20.26 -26.41
CA SER A 471 -17.71 20.39 -27.74
C SER A 471 -16.30 20.99 -27.68
N SER A 472 -16.07 22.03 -26.87
CA SER A 472 -14.72 22.57 -26.67
C SER A 472 -13.84 21.67 -25.81
N PHE A 473 -14.45 20.88 -24.92
CA PHE A 473 -13.75 19.95 -24.04
C PHE A 473 -13.32 18.67 -24.79
N SER A 474 -14.10 18.20 -25.76
CA SER A 474 -13.74 17.07 -26.63
C SER A 474 -12.52 17.38 -27.48
N ASP A 475 -12.38 18.61 -27.99
CA ASP A 475 -11.23 19.03 -28.78
C ASP A 475 -9.91 18.97 -27.98
N GLU A 476 -9.96 19.26 -26.67
CA GLU A 476 -8.81 19.12 -25.76
C GLU A 476 -8.52 17.67 -25.37
N LEU A 477 -9.55 16.83 -25.28
CA LEU A 477 -9.45 15.44 -24.83
C LEU A 477 -8.97 14.50 -25.96
N LEU A 478 -9.30 14.79 -27.21
CA LEU A 478 -9.02 13.92 -28.35
C LEU A 478 -7.53 13.56 -28.51
N PRO A 479 -6.57 14.52 -28.49
CA PRO A 479 -5.14 14.19 -28.62
C PRO A 479 -4.62 13.31 -27.47
N LEU A 480 -5.22 13.43 -26.29
CA LEU A 480 -4.87 12.63 -25.12
C LEU A 480 -5.31 11.17 -25.29
N LEU A 481 -6.51 10.95 -25.80
CA LEU A 481 -7.04 9.61 -26.05
C LEU A 481 -6.31 8.90 -27.19
N GLU A 482 -5.98 9.61 -28.27
CA GLU A 482 -5.15 9.07 -29.36
C GLU A 482 -3.78 8.60 -28.84
N ARG A 483 -3.17 9.39 -27.97
CA ARG A 483 -1.88 9.04 -27.34
C ARG A 483 -1.99 7.80 -26.45
N LEU A 484 -3.06 7.66 -25.68
CA LEU A 484 -3.33 6.48 -24.86
C LEU A 484 -3.53 5.22 -25.72
N GLU A 485 -4.26 5.32 -26.83
CA GLU A 485 -4.45 4.19 -27.74
C GLU A 485 -3.13 3.77 -28.40
N HIS A 486 -2.28 4.74 -28.77
CA HIS A 486 -0.96 4.42 -29.30
C HIS A 486 -0.05 3.73 -28.26
N LEU A 487 -0.17 4.10 -26.98
CA LEU A 487 0.56 3.44 -25.90
C LEU A 487 0.12 2.00 -25.71
N LYS A 488 -1.19 1.73 -25.77
CA LYS A 488 -1.76 0.38 -25.71
C LYS A 488 -1.16 -0.51 -26.80
N GLU A 489 -1.10 -0.03 -28.05
CA GLU A 489 -0.47 -0.75 -29.16
C GLU A 489 1.02 -1.05 -28.92
N ARG A 490 1.75 -0.07 -28.38
CA ARG A 490 3.21 -0.16 -28.20
C ARG A 490 3.64 -1.02 -27.02
N THR A 491 2.81 -1.10 -25.98
CA THR A 491 3.16 -1.74 -24.70
C THR A 491 2.51 -3.11 -24.50
N LYS A 492 1.62 -3.55 -25.41
CA LYS A 492 0.77 -4.76 -25.24
C LYS A 492 0.07 -4.78 -23.87
N LEU A 493 -0.32 -3.60 -23.38
CA LEU A 493 -1.09 -3.46 -22.14
C LEU A 493 -2.57 -3.66 -22.48
N ASP A 494 -3.04 -4.91 -22.45
CA ASP A 494 -4.44 -5.30 -22.72
C ASP A 494 -5.47 -4.71 -21.72
N VAL A 495 -5.02 -3.90 -20.75
CA VAL A 495 -5.83 -3.38 -19.63
C VAL A 495 -6.54 -2.06 -19.97
N ILE A 496 -6.07 -1.29 -20.95
CA ILE A 496 -6.80 -0.11 -21.43
C ILE A 496 -7.96 -0.63 -22.31
N SER A 497 -9.11 -0.84 -21.65
CA SER A 497 -10.27 -1.59 -22.13
C SER A 497 -10.96 -0.99 -23.37
N SER A 498 -12.03 -1.66 -23.81
CA SER A 498 -13.00 -1.14 -24.78
C SER A 498 -13.49 0.28 -24.46
N CYS A 499 -13.50 0.72 -23.19
CA CYS A 499 -13.98 2.05 -22.81
C CYS A 499 -13.18 3.21 -23.45
N SER A 500 -11.87 3.04 -23.69
CA SER A 500 -11.07 4.07 -24.40
C SER A 500 -11.46 4.16 -25.87
N THR A 501 -11.75 3.02 -26.50
CA THR A 501 -12.18 2.95 -27.90
C THR A 501 -13.62 3.42 -28.07
N ASP A 502 -14.49 3.12 -27.09
CA ASP A 502 -15.86 3.62 -27.02
C ASP A 502 -15.89 5.15 -26.81
N LEU A 503 -15.01 5.69 -25.95
CA LEU A 503 -14.89 7.14 -25.75
C LEU A 503 -14.28 7.86 -26.96
N LEU A 504 -13.35 7.24 -27.68
CA LEU A 504 -12.80 7.77 -28.93
C LEU A 504 -13.82 7.74 -30.08
N ALA A 505 -14.77 6.81 -30.04
CA ALA A 505 -15.80 6.68 -31.07
C ALA A 505 -16.96 7.66 -30.89
N LEU A 506 -17.16 8.17 -29.67
CA LEU A 506 -18.10 9.24 -29.31
C LEU A 506 -17.47 10.61 -29.58
#